data_AF-A0A5K0WD42-F1
#
_entry.id   AF-A0A5K0WD42-F1
#
_cell.length_a   1.000
_cell.length_b   1.000
_cell.length_c   1.000
_cell.angle_alpha   90.00
_cell.angle_beta   90.00
_cell.angle_gamma   90.00
#
_symmetry.space_group_name_H-M   'P 1'
#
loop_
_entity.id
_entity.type
_entity.pdbx_description
1 polymer ?
#
loop_
_entity_poly.entity_id
_entity_poly.type
_entity_poly.pdbx_seq_one_letter_code
_entity_poly.pdbx_strand_id
1 'polypeptide(L)' 'AGSLSVVATIADEIASGRVDSVFHIGDISYATGFLVVWDYFLQLITPIASHVPYMTAIGNHE' A
#
# COMPACT_ATOMS: atom_id res chain seq x y z
N ALA A 1 19.25 6.99 12.19
CA ALA A 1 18.18 7.64 11.41
C ALA A 1 17.48 6.56 10.60
N GLY A 2 16.50 5.91 11.20
CA GLY A 2 15.80 4.78 10.59
C GLY A 2 14.75 5.30 9.62
N SER A 3 14.80 4.85 8.37
CA SER A 3 13.66 5.00 7.46
C SER A 3 12.45 4.36 8.14
N LEU A 4 11.47 5.17 8.52
CA LEU A 4 10.14 4.68 8.86
C LEU A 4 9.57 4.02 7.60
N SER A 5 8.94 2.85 7.78
CA SER A 5 8.21 2.21 6.70
C SER A 5 7.13 3.17 6.20
N VAL A 6 7.10 3.47 4.90
CA VAL A 6 6.10 4.36 4.28
C VAL A 6 4.67 3.94 4.67
N VAL A 7 4.44 2.64 4.76
CA VAL A 7 3.16 2.05 5.19
C VAL A 7 2.81 2.41 6.63
N ALA A 8 3.79 2.39 7.53
CA ALA A 8 3.57 2.77 8.93
C ALA A 8 3.22 4.27 9.04
N THR A 9 3.93 5.13 8.31
CA THR A 9 3.61 6.56 8.28
C THR A 9 2.21 6.82 7.72
N ILE A 10 1.82 6.16 6.62
CA ILE A 10 0.47 6.32 6.06
C ILE A 10 -0.60 5.82 7.05
N ALA A 11 -0.36 4.72 7.75
CA ALA A 11 -1.28 4.21 8.77
C ALA A 11 -1.47 5.20 9.92
N ASP A 12 -0.40 5.85 10.40
CA ASP A 12 -0.47 6.88 11.44
C ASP A 12 -1.25 8.12 10.96
N GLU A 13 -1.08 8.53 9.71
CA GLU A 13 -1.81 9.63 9.09
C GLU A 13 -3.31 9.33 8.98
N ILE A 14 -3.68 8.10 8.59
CA ILE A 14 -5.08 7.65 8.57
C ILE A 14 -5.68 7.62 9.98
N ALA A 15 -4.95 7.06 10.96
CA ALA A 15 -5.40 7.00 12.34
C ALA A 15 -5.65 8.39 12.95
N SER A 16 -4.92 9.41 12.47
CA SER A 16 -5.10 10.80 12.87
C SER A 16 -6.25 11.53 12.17
N GLY A 17 -6.94 10.87 11.24
CA GLY A 17 -8.07 11.43 10.48
C GLY A 17 -7.65 12.44 9.40
N ARG A 18 -6.38 12.45 8.98
CA ARG A 18 -5.85 13.38 7.97
C ARG A 18 -5.93 12.85 6.54
N VAL A 19 -6.21 11.56 6.37
CA VAL A 19 -6.25 10.86 5.08
C VAL A 19 -7.54 10.07 4.97
N ASP A 20 -8.36 10.40 3.97
CA ASP A 20 -9.65 9.75 3.73
C ASP A 20 -9.60 8.70 2.60
N SER A 21 -8.54 8.69 1.79
CA SER A 21 -8.35 7.74 0.69
C SER A 21 -6.89 7.66 0.25
N VAL A 22 -6.49 6.52 -0.33
CA VAL A 22 -5.14 6.29 -0.86
C VAL A 22 -5.21 5.85 -2.32
N PHE A 23 -4.36 6.47 -3.16
CA PHE A 23 -4.18 6.11 -4.57
C PHE A 23 -2.75 5.59 -4.78
N HIS A 24 -2.63 4.32 -5.12
CA HIS A 24 -1.37 3.69 -5.51
C HIS A 24 -1.31 3.62 -7.04
N ILE A 25 -0.50 4.49 -7.63
CA ILE A 25 -0.42 4.64 -9.08
C ILE A 25 0.77 3.82 -9.60
N GLY A 26 0.49 2.55 -9.91
CA GLY A 26 1.41 1.64 -10.59
C GLY A 26 2.55 1.07 -9.76
N ASP A 27 3.22 0.08 -10.34
CA ASP A 27 4.38 -0.63 -9.82
C ASP A 27 4.14 -1.21 -8.42
N ILE A 28 2.96 -1.81 -8.26
CA ILE A 28 2.43 -2.26 -6.97
C ILE A 28 3.16 -3.50 -6.50
N SER A 29 3.35 -4.45 -7.40
CA SER A 29 4.26 -5.55 -7.15
C SER A 29 5.02 -5.87 -8.42
N TYR A 30 6.35 -5.86 -8.32
CA TYR A 30 7.22 -6.48 -9.32
C TYR A 30 7.11 -8.03 -9.28
N ALA A 31 5.91 -8.56 -9.02
CA ALA A 31 5.59 -9.97 -8.84
C ALA A 31 5.54 -10.72 -10.18
N THR A 32 6.51 -10.49 -11.06
CA THR A 32 6.59 -11.16 -12.38
C THR A 32 6.73 -12.67 -12.17
N GLY A 33 5.61 -13.40 -12.22
CA GLY A 33 5.54 -14.86 -12.12
C GLY A 33 5.47 -15.47 -10.72
N PHE A 34 5.37 -14.68 -9.63
CA PHE A 34 5.36 -15.19 -8.25
C PHE A 34 4.15 -14.71 -7.44
N LEU A 35 3.09 -15.53 -7.40
CA LEU A 35 1.84 -15.22 -6.70
C LEU A 35 2.00 -14.91 -5.20
N VAL A 36 3.01 -15.49 -4.54
CA VAL A 36 3.30 -15.28 -3.10
C VAL A 36 3.60 -13.81 -2.76
N VAL A 37 4.05 -13.01 -3.73
CA VAL A 37 4.33 -11.58 -3.53
C VAL A 37 3.04 -10.79 -3.32
N TRP A 38 1.92 -11.21 -3.92
CA TRP A 38 0.62 -10.58 -3.74
C TRP A 38 0.09 -10.78 -2.32
N ASP A 39 0.24 -11.98 -1.75
CA ASP A 39 -0.18 -12.25 -0.37
C ASP A 39 0.58 -11.35 0.62
N TYR A 40 1.89 -11.20 0.43
CA TYR A 40 2.71 -10.30 1.23
C TYR A 40 2.27 -8.83 1.08
N PHE A 41 2.01 -8.39 -0.15
CA PHE A 41 1.54 -7.03 -0.41
C PHE A 41 0.18 -6.75 0.25
N LEU A 42 -0.78 -7.67 0.14
CA LEU A 42 -2.10 -7.52 0.77
C LEU A 42 -2.01 -7.49 2.31
N GLN A 43 -1.14 -8.32 2.90
CA GLN A 43 -0.86 -8.26 4.34
C GLN A 43 -0.24 -6.92 4.73
N LEU A 44 0.69 -6.40 3.92
CA LEU A 44 1.37 -5.13 4.19
C LEU A 44 0.40 -3.95 4.18
N ILE A 45 -0.53 -3.87 3.23
CA ILE A 45 -1.47 -2.73 3.13
C ILE A 45 -2.72 -2.87 4.00
N THR A 46 -2.94 -4.02 4.65
CA THR A 46 -4.08 -4.27 5.53
C THR A 46 -4.38 -3.13 6.53
N PRO A 47 -3.41 -2.57 7.28
CA PRO A 47 -3.70 -1.48 8.23
C PRO A 47 -4.21 -0.20 7.56
N ILE A 48 -3.97 -0.01 6.26
CA ILE A 48 -4.43 1.13 5.47
C ILE A 48 -5.79 0.80 4.82
N ALA A 49 -5.82 -0.26 4.02
CA ALA A 49 -6.96 -0.63 3.17
C ALA A 49 -8.20 -1.13 3.95
N SER A 50 -8.04 -1.51 5.22
CA SER A 50 -9.17 -1.83 6.10
C SER A 50 -9.90 -0.61 6.67
N HIS A 51 -9.29 0.58 6.60
CA HIS A 51 -9.83 1.82 7.19
C HIS A 51 -10.32 2.81 6.14
N VAL A 52 -9.64 2.90 4.99
CA VAL A 52 -9.99 3.84 3.92
C VAL A 52 -9.90 3.18 2.55
N PRO A 53 -10.62 3.68 1.52
CA PRO A 53 -10.49 3.19 0.16
C PRO A 53 -9.04 3.25 -0.33
N TYR A 54 -8.56 2.11 -0.86
CA TYR A 54 -7.24 1.96 -1.47
C TYR A 54 -7.41 1.63 -2.95
N MET A 55 -7.11 2.58 -3.83
CA MET A 55 -7.28 2.42 -5.28
C MET A 55 -5.95 2.22 -5.97
N THR A 56 -5.90 1.26 -6.90
CA THR A 56 -4.72 0.93 -7.69
C THR A 56 -4.91 1.38 -9.13
N ALA A 57 -3.86 1.93 -9.75
CA ALA A 57 -3.77 2.12 -11.20
C ALA A 57 -2.61 1.30 -11.77
N ILE A 58 -2.68 0.97 -13.06
CA ILE A 58 -1.68 0.14 -13.75
C ILE A 58 -0.39 0.95 -13.96
N GLY A 59 0.73 0.39 -13.53
CA GLY A 59 2.07 0.95 -13.73
C GLY A 59 2.67 0.57 -15.08
N ASN A 60 3.89 1.01 -15.34
CA ASN A 60 4.62 0.63 -16.54
C ASN A 60 5.28 -0.76 -16.43
N HIS A 61 5.33 -1.34 -15.23
CA HIS A 61 5.87 -2.68 -14.95
C HIS A 61 4.85 -3.72 -14.47
N GLU A 62 3.55 -3.40 -14.51
CA GLU A 62 2.43 -4.34 -14.27
C GLU A 62 2.07 -5.15 -15.53
#